data_AF-A0A919X9K5-F1
#
_entry.id   AF-A0A919X9K5-F1
#
_cell.length_a   1.000
_cell.length_b   1.000
_cell.length_c   1.000
_cell.angle_alpha   90.00
_cell.angle_beta   90.00
_cell.angle_gamma   90.00
#
_symmetry.space_group_name_H-M   'P 1'
#
loop_
_entity.id
_entity.type
_entity.pdbx_description
1 polymer ?
#
loop_
_entity_poly.entity_id
_entity_poly.type
_entity_poly.pdbx_seq_one_letter_code
_entity_poly.pdbx_strand_id
1 'polypeptide(L)'
;MDKQLKDLKLQFEQIPTAFTEKDKEAIRSKIDKIQQKPRRREIQLFPKLLTGLVVTFAIIIFIVTIDQQGLLRSGSSQLSDSALEKSSDNKADMAQTEALESKEENSIHDSSTENKSFGNDDSVRDTYHESIALSEELTNIYQEYKTTLDDSLLVDLTPFDVFKLYNYANLHDDLDVVYALYMKGNNHYVPDRDTFMEEAKNDITAKQQIEENYNKMLEINSYTVVYLHENEALVEYQLDDLIGFRLYKDTELNVWKVSYMPIQ
;
A
#
# COMPACT_ATOMS: atom_id res chain seq x y z
N MET A 1 -54.59 -27.07 -16.46
CA MET A 1 -53.81 -26.66 -15.27
C MET A 1 -54.45 -27.30 -14.03
N ASP A 2 -53.77 -27.30 -12.89
CA ASP A 2 -54.42 -27.41 -11.55
C ASP A 2 -54.42 -28.74 -10.80
N LYS A 3 -53.42 -29.61 -10.97
CA LYS A 3 -53.03 -30.53 -9.88
C LYS A 3 -51.71 -30.10 -9.25
N GLN A 4 -50.67 -29.92 -10.06
CA GLN A 4 -49.38 -29.41 -9.59
C GLN A 4 -49.48 -28.02 -8.96
N LEU A 5 -50.32 -27.13 -9.50
CA LEU A 5 -50.54 -25.79 -8.94
C LEU A 5 -51.27 -25.84 -7.57
N LYS A 6 -52.17 -26.81 -7.38
CA LYS A 6 -52.89 -27.01 -6.11
C LYS A 6 -51.98 -27.60 -5.04
N ASP A 7 -51.11 -28.55 -5.42
CA ASP A 7 -50.14 -29.14 -4.49
C ASP A 7 -49.10 -28.10 -4.05
N LEU A 8 -48.60 -27.26 -4.96
CA LEU A 8 -47.69 -26.17 -4.57
C LEU A 8 -48.33 -25.18 -3.60
N LYS A 9 -49.60 -24.82 -3.83
CA LYS A 9 -50.34 -23.92 -2.95
C LYS A 9 -50.53 -24.52 -1.55
N LEU A 10 -50.87 -25.81 -1.48
CA LEU A 10 -51.01 -26.54 -0.22
C LEU A 10 -49.69 -26.62 0.56
N GLN A 11 -48.56 -26.82 -0.13
CA GLN A 11 -47.24 -26.81 0.51
C GLN A 11 -46.88 -25.42 1.04
N PHE A 12 -47.20 -24.36 0.32
CA PHE A 12 -46.88 -22.99 0.75
C PHE A 12 -47.72 -22.55 1.95
N GLU A 13 -49.00 -22.94 2.00
CA GLU A 13 -49.89 -22.68 3.14
C GLU A 13 -49.51 -23.48 4.40
N GLN A 14 -48.72 -24.55 4.27
CA GLN A 14 -48.21 -25.33 5.40
C GLN A 14 -46.90 -24.80 5.99
N ILE A 15 -46.23 -23.82 5.35
CA ILE A 15 -45.05 -23.20 5.93
C ILE A 15 -45.53 -22.29 7.07
N PRO A 16 -45.19 -22.56 8.34
CA PRO A 16 -45.56 -21.69 9.44
C PRO A 16 -44.92 -20.32 9.22
N THR A 17 -45.73 -19.33 8.85
CA THR A 17 -45.30 -17.95 8.60
C THR A 17 -44.97 -17.18 9.88
N ALA A 18 -45.20 -17.81 11.04
CA ALA A 18 -44.88 -17.26 12.34
C ALA A 18 -43.61 -17.91 12.89
N PHE A 19 -42.67 -17.06 13.33
CA PHE A 19 -41.50 -17.51 14.10
C PHE A 19 -41.93 -18.43 15.23
N THR A 20 -41.29 -19.59 15.33
CA THR A 20 -41.50 -20.50 16.46
C THR A 20 -41.00 -19.84 17.75
N GLU A 21 -41.51 -20.24 18.91
CA GLU A 21 -41.01 -19.73 20.19
C GLU A 21 -39.51 -20.01 20.36
N LYS A 22 -39.01 -21.11 19.80
CA LYS A 22 -37.59 -21.46 19.77
C LYS A 22 -36.77 -20.46 18.94
N ASP A 23 -37.29 -20.00 17.81
CA ASP A 23 -36.62 -18.98 16.98
C ASP A 23 -36.59 -17.63 17.69
N LYS A 24 -37.67 -17.26 18.39
CA LYS A 24 -37.71 -16.03 19.20
C LYS A 24 -36.69 -16.05 20.33
N GLU A 25 -36.53 -17.18 21.01
CA GLU A 25 -35.54 -17.36 22.08
C GLU A 25 -34.09 -17.34 21.54
N ALA A 26 -33.85 -17.95 20.37
CA ALA A 26 -32.58 -17.88 19.67
C ALA A 26 -32.22 -16.46 19.23
N ILE A 27 -33.20 -15.66 18.80
CA ILE A 27 -33.00 -14.25 18.45
C ILE A 27 -32.71 -13.41 19.71
N ARG A 28 -33.46 -13.61 20.81
CA ARG A 28 -33.23 -12.89 22.08
C ARG A 28 -31.83 -13.13 22.63
N SER A 29 -31.39 -14.39 22.69
CA SER A 29 -30.04 -14.73 23.17
C SER A 29 -28.93 -14.13 22.29
N LYS A 30 -29.12 -14.03 20.97
CA LYS A 30 -28.19 -13.33 20.07
C LYS A 30 -28.15 -11.83 20.35
N ILE A 31 -29.29 -11.19 20.59
CA ILE A 31 -29.37 -9.75 20.92
C ILE A 31 -28.67 -9.45 22.24
N ASP A 32 -28.91 -10.26 23.29
CA ASP A 32 -28.29 -10.07 24.60
C ASP A 32 -26.76 -10.21 24.53
N LYS A 33 -26.26 -11.16 23.72
CA LYS A 33 -24.82 -11.35 23.49
C LYS A 33 -24.16 -10.17 22.78
N ILE A 34 -24.90 -9.47 21.91
CA ILE A 34 -24.41 -8.26 21.22
C ILE A 34 -24.35 -7.07 22.18
N GLN A 35 -25.35 -6.91 23.06
CA GLN A 35 -25.39 -5.79 24.02
C GLN A 35 -24.34 -5.92 25.14
N GLN A 36 -23.95 -7.15 25.50
CA GLN A 36 -22.95 -7.38 26.55
C GLN A 36 -21.50 -7.34 26.07
N LYS A 37 -21.22 -7.13 24.76
CA LYS A 37 -19.83 -6.95 24.30
C LYS A 37 -19.29 -5.67 24.95
N PRO A 38 -18.34 -5.75 25.91
CA PRO A 38 -17.87 -4.57 26.61
C PRO A 38 -17.30 -3.62 25.56
N ARG A 39 -17.89 -2.42 25.46
CA ARG A 39 -17.33 -1.33 24.65
C ARG A 39 -15.87 -1.21 25.06
N ARG A 40 -14.95 -1.55 24.15
CA ARG A 40 -13.51 -1.31 24.34
C ARG A 40 -13.41 0.15 24.75
N ARG A 41 -12.92 0.39 25.97
CA ARG A 41 -12.75 1.75 26.49
C ARG A 41 -11.74 2.41 25.57
N GLU A 42 -12.23 3.29 24.70
CA GLU A 42 -11.38 4.19 23.94
C GLU A 42 -10.55 4.98 24.95
N ILE A 43 -9.26 4.71 24.97
CA ILE A 43 -8.31 5.41 25.81
C ILE A 43 -8.13 6.79 25.17
N GLN A 44 -8.86 7.79 25.66
CA GLN A 44 -8.76 9.19 25.24
C GLN A 44 -7.51 9.89 25.83
N LEU A 45 -6.35 9.25 25.68
CA LEU A 45 -5.02 9.80 25.99
C LEU A 45 -4.37 10.09 24.63
N PHE A 46 -4.19 11.29 24.07
CA PHE A 46 -4.15 12.67 24.57
C PHE A 46 -4.18 13.63 23.35
N PRO A 47 -5.03 14.66 23.31
CA PRO A 47 -4.79 15.81 22.44
C PRO A 47 -3.84 16.85 23.07
N LYS A 48 -3.60 16.80 24.39
CA LYS A 48 -2.85 17.84 25.14
C LYS A 48 -1.33 17.63 25.20
N LEU A 49 -0.82 16.41 24.95
CA LEU A 49 0.62 16.17 24.87
C LEU A 49 1.19 16.65 23.54
N LEU A 50 0.43 16.49 22.45
CA LEU A 50 0.83 16.94 21.11
C LEU A 50 0.98 18.47 21.05
N THR A 51 0.05 19.21 21.66
CA THR A 51 0.12 20.68 21.70
C THR A 51 1.31 21.20 22.51
N GLY A 52 1.73 20.49 23.56
CA GLY A 52 2.93 20.83 24.32
C GLY A 52 4.21 20.70 23.50
N LEU A 53 4.33 19.62 22.73
CA LEU A 53 5.50 19.32 21.90
C LEU A 53 5.70 20.35 20.77
N VAL A 54 4.61 20.76 20.12
CA VAL A 54 4.64 21.78 19.05
C VAL A 54 5.10 23.15 19.58
N VAL A 55 4.62 23.56 20.76
CA VAL A 55 5.04 24.84 21.37
C VAL A 55 6.52 24.83 21.73
N THR A 56 7.05 23.71 22.26
CA THR A 56 8.48 23.61 22.56
C THR A 56 9.36 23.69 21.31
N PHE A 57 8.96 23.05 20.20
CA PHE A 57 9.70 23.15 18.93
C PHE A 57 9.68 24.57 18.35
N ALA A 58 8.55 25.28 18.43
CA ALA A 58 8.46 26.66 17.95
C ALA A 58 9.39 27.62 18.71
N ILE A 59 9.55 27.44 20.03
CA ILE A 59 10.48 28.24 20.85
C ILE A 59 11.94 27.97 20.46
N ILE A 60 12.31 26.70 20.20
CA ILE A 60 13.67 26.34 19.78
C ILE A 60 14.00 26.97 18.42
N ILE A 61 13.10 26.88 17.44
CA ILE A 61 13.28 27.49 16.12
C ILE A 61 13.47 29.01 16.24
N PHE A 62 12.66 29.67 17.08
CA PHE A 62 12.77 31.11 17.30
C PHE A 62 14.13 31.53 17.87
N ILE A 63 14.67 30.77 18.84
CA ILE A 63 16.00 31.03 19.42
C ILE A 63 17.10 30.87 18.36
N VAL A 64 17.05 29.80 17.56
CA VAL A 64 18.06 29.55 16.50
C VAL A 64 18.05 30.64 15.42
N THR A 65 16.88 31.18 15.07
CA THR A 65 16.78 32.23 14.05
C THR A 65 17.33 33.59 14.49
N ILE A 66 17.33 33.90 15.79
CA ILE A 66 17.89 35.17 16.29
C ILE A 66 19.42 35.16 16.20
N ASP A 67 20.06 34.01 16.42
CA ASP A 67 21.53 33.91 16.41
C ASP A 67 22.12 33.99 14.98
N GLN A 68 21.35 33.62 13.95
CA GLN A 68 21.82 33.66 12.55
C GLN A 68 21.80 35.06 11.91
N GLN A 69 21.04 36.02 12.45
CA GLN A 69 21.01 37.38 11.91
C GLN A 69 22.29 38.20 12.22
N GLY A 70 23.16 37.72 13.11
CA GLY A 70 24.45 38.34 13.42
C GLY A 70 25.56 38.03 12.41
N LEU A 71 25.44 36.94 11.61
CA LEU A 71 26.54 36.43 10.79
C LEU A 71 26.46 36.82 9.30
N LEU A 72 25.33 37.34 8.82
CA LEU A 72 25.11 37.68 7.40
C LEU A 72 25.37 39.15 7.04
N ARG A 73 26.04 39.93 7.91
CA ARG A 73 26.30 41.36 7.68
C ARG A 73 27.77 41.73 7.43
N SER A 74 28.55 40.80 6.90
CA SER A 74 29.93 41.04 6.44
C SER A 74 30.16 40.32 5.11
N GLY A 75 30.00 41.03 3.99
CA GLY A 75 30.25 40.42 2.67
C GLY A 75 29.96 41.33 1.48
N SER A 76 30.80 42.36 1.32
CA SER A 76 31.26 42.94 0.04
C SER A 76 30.26 43.41 -1.02
N SER A 77 30.24 44.73 -1.18
CA SER A 77 30.05 45.52 -2.39
C SER A 77 31.07 45.19 -3.52
N GLN A 78 30.62 45.15 -4.78
CA GLN A 78 31.21 45.78 -6.00
C GLN A 78 30.60 45.12 -7.26
N LEU A 79 29.75 45.83 -8.00
CA LEU A 79 30.04 46.48 -9.29
C LEU A 79 30.21 45.49 -10.47
N SER A 80 29.27 45.49 -11.44
CA SER A 80 29.46 46.06 -12.79
C SER A 80 28.51 45.44 -13.84
N ASP A 81 27.85 46.33 -14.58
CA ASP A 81 27.12 46.11 -15.84
C ASP A 81 28.02 45.58 -16.98
N SER A 82 27.44 44.74 -17.86
CA SER A 82 27.53 44.75 -19.34
C SER A 82 27.05 43.38 -19.87
N ALA A 83 25.90 43.29 -20.54
CA ALA A 83 25.62 43.63 -21.94
C ALA A 83 26.23 42.67 -22.99
N LEU A 84 25.30 42.05 -23.73
CA LEU A 84 25.34 41.65 -25.15
C LEU A 84 26.04 40.35 -25.60
N GLU A 85 25.22 39.54 -26.29
CA GLU A 85 25.47 38.87 -27.58
C GLU A 85 26.80 38.11 -27.81
N LYS A 86 26.73 36.80 -28.06
CA LYS A 86 26.49 36.23 -29.41
C LYS A 86 26.61 34.70 -29.41
N SER A 87 25.72 34.13 -30.22
CA SER A 87 25.81 32.83 -30.88
C SER A 87 27.20 32.50 -31.42
N SER A 88 27.63 31.25 -31.28
CA SER A 88 28.33 30.52 -32.35
C SER A 88 28.25 29.02 -32.08
N ASP A 89 27.63 28.35 -33.04
CA ASP A 89 27.78 26.93 -33.32
C ASP A 89 29.26 26.53 -33.28
N ASN A 90 29.57 25.39 -32.67
CA ASN A 90 30.66 24.56 -33.16
C ASN A 90 30.31 23.09 -33.04
N LYS A 91 30.45 22.45 -34.19
CA LYS A 91 30.14 21.09 -34.56
C LYS A 91 31.46 20.33 -34.68
N ALA A 92 31.40 19.08 -34.24
CA ALA A 92 32.24 17.95 -34.64
C ALA A 92 33.66 17.82 -34.07
N ASP A 93 33.94 16.54 -33.80
CA ASP A 93 35.19 15.83 -33.68
C ASP A 93 36.01 16.06 -32.40
N MET A 94 36.17 15.00 -31.59
CA MET A 94 37.31 14.11 -31.79
C MET A 94 37.22 12.88 -30.88
N ALA A 95 37.61 11.75 -31.46
CA ALA A 95 37.63 10.43 -30.88
C ALA A 95 38.77 10.23 -29.88
N GLN A 96 38.63 9.12 -29.13
CA GLN A 96 39.66 8.38 -28.39
C GLN A 96 40.27 9.13 -27.20
N THR A 97 40.32 8.47 -26.04
CA THR A 97 41.58 7.99 -25.44
C THR A 97 41.29 7.35 -24.06
N GLU A 98 41.87 6.16 -23.91
CA GLU A 98 42.35 5.50 -22.69
C GLU A 98 41.41 4.98 -21.60
N ALA A 99 41.49 3.65 -21.50
CA ALA A 99 41.43 2.85 -20.30
C ALA A 99 42.08 3.55 -19.09
N LEU A 100 41.32 3.67 -18.01
CA LEU A 100 41.85 3.84 -16.66
C LEU A 100 41.38 2.69 -15.79
N GLU A 101 42.36 1.87 -15.47
CA GLU A 101 42.42 0.91 -14.40
C GLU A 101 42.43 1.69 -13.08
N SER A 102 41.39 1.55 -12.24
CA SER A 102 41.45 1.95 -10.84
C SER A 102 40.83 0.87 -9.96
N LYS A 103 41.75 0.29 -9.20
CA LYS A 103 41.62 -0.67 -8.13
C LYS A 103 41.30 0.11 -6.84
N GLU A 104 40.15 -0.10 -6.23
CA GLU A 104 39.82 0.31 -4.86
C GLU A 104 39.03 -0.85 -4.24
N GLU A 105 39.66 -1.71 -3.44
CA GLU A 105 39.87 -1.56 -1.98
C GLU A 105 38.57 -1.36 -1.19
N ASN A 106 37.85 -2.48 -1.05
CA ASN A 106 37.52 -3.11 0.23
C ASN A 106 37.61 -2.20 1.48
N SER A 107 36.47 -1.62 1.87
CA SER A 107 36.25 -1.10 3.23
C SER A 107 34.95 -1.70 3.76
N ILE A 108 35.11 -2.83 4.45
CA ILE A 108 34.12 -3.44 5.32
C ILE A 108 33.82 -2.45 6.44
N HIS A 109 32.71 -1.72 6.32
CA HIS A 109 32.13 -0.96 7.42
C HIS A 109 31.07 -1.83 8.09
N ASP A 110 31.52 -2.60 9.07
CA ASP A 110 30.68 -3.35 10.00
C ASP A 110 30.01 -2.35 10.95
N SER A 111 28.88 -1.78 10.51
CA SER A 111 27.95 -1.11 11.42
C SER A 111 26.98 -2.17 11.95
N SER A 112 27.43 -2.86 12.99
CA SER A 112 26.56 -3.64 13.88
C SER A 112 25.55 -2.70 14.52
N THR A 113 24.45 -2.45 13.82
CA THR A 113 23.25 -1.82 14.37
C THR A 113 22.64 -2.84 15.33
N GLU A 114 22.70 -2.50 16.62
CA GLU A 114 22.06 -3.21 17.71
C GLU A 114 20.54 -3.28 17.47
N ASN A 115 20.11 -4.35 16.81
CA ASN A 115 18.71 -4.73 16.75
C ASN A 115 18.28 -5.11 18.17
N LYS A 116 17.55 -4.18 18.82
CA LYS A 116 16.73 -4.45 19.99
C LYS A 116 15.65 -5.46 19.60
N SER A 117 16.00 -6.74 19.75
CA SER A 117 15.12 -7.90 19.71
C SER A 117 14.03 -7.75 20.78
N PHE A 118 12.90 -7.16 20.40
CA PHE A 118 11.66 -7.18 21.17
C PHE A 118 10.73 -8.25 20.61
N GLY A 119 10.59 -9.34 21.35
CA GLY A 119 9.53 -10.34 21.19
C GLY A 119 9.87 -11.46 20.20
N ASN A 120 9.85 -12.70 20.68
CA ASN A 120 9.74 -13.91 19.86
C ASN A 120 8.39 -13.88 19.14
N ASP A 121 8.32 -13.15 18.04
CA ASP A 121 7.24 -13.27 17.06
C ASP A 121 7.72 -14.31 16.04
N ASP A 122 7.17 -15.53 16.11
CA ASP A 122 7.46 -16.64 15.18
C ASP A 122 6.89 -16.37 13.76
N SER A 123 6.76 -15.09 13.37
CA SER A 123 6.30 -14.73 12.03
C SER A 123 7.31 -15.21 11.00
N VAL A 124 6.83 -16.03 10.07
CA VAL A 124 7.62 -16.49 8.92
C VAL A 124 7.89 -15.29 8.03
N ARG A 125 9.13 -15.15 7.54
CA ARG A 125 9.56 -14.04 6.69
C ARG A 125 10.26 -14.55 5.45
N ASP A 126 9.84 -14.05 4.30
CA ASP A 126 10.50 -14.28 3.01
C ASP A 126 11.07 -12.96 2.51
N THR A 127 12.38 -12.91 2.24
CA THR A 127 13.04 -11.71 1.70
C THR A 127 13.36 -11.91 0.22
N TYR A 128 12.96 -10.92 -0.58
CA TYR A 128 13.14 -10.90 -2.03
C TYR A 128 14.15 -9.82 -2.39
N HIS A 129 15.21 -10.20 -3.11
CA HIS A 129 16.26 -9.29 -3.58
C HIS A 129 16.12 -8.98 -5.06
N GLU A 130 14.97 -8.41 -5.43
CA GLU A 130 14.63 -8.10 -6.82
C GLU A 130 13.78 -6.83 -6.91
N SER A 131 13.66 -6.29 -8.13
CA SER A 131 12.88 -5.09 -8.41
C SER A 131 11.37 -5.37 -8.40
N ILE A 132 10.56 -4.31 -8.23
CA ILE A 132 9.10 -4.34 -8.37
C ILE A 132 8.63 -4.62 -9.82
N ALA A 133 9.50 -4.46 -10.82
CA ALA A 133 9.15 -4.71 -12.21
C ALA A 133 8.64 -6.15 -12.44
N LEU A 134 7.65 -6.30 -13.32
CA LEU A 134 7.13 -7.62 -13.68
C LEU A 134 8.16 -8.42 -14.47
N SER A 135 8.28 -9.71 -14.15
CA SER A 135 8.95 -10.68 -15.02
C SER A 135 8.10 -10.95 -16.27
N GLU A 136 8.67 -11.60 -17.28
CA GLU A 136 7.92 -12.01 -18.48
C GLU A 136 6.73 -12.91 -18.13
N GLU A 137 6.92 -13.84 -17.20
CA GLU A 137 5.86 -14.74 -16.72
C GLU A 137 4.72 -13.96 -16.04
N LEU A 138 5.03 -13.09 -15.08
CA LEU A 138 4.03 -12.25 -14.41
C LEU A 138 3.35 -11.29 -15.38
N THR A 139 4.07 -10.81 -16.41
CA THR A 139 3.48 -9.97 -17.46
C THR A 139 2.43 -10.75 -18.26
N ASN A 140 2.69 -12.02 -18.60
CA ASN A 140 1.72 -12.85 -19.30
C ASN A 140 0.47 -13.10 -18.45
N ILE A 141 0.65 -13.46 -17.18
CA ILE A 141 -0.45 -13.64 -16.21
C ILE A 141 -1.25 -12.33 -16.08
N TYR A 142 -0.57 -11.19 -15.98
CA TYR A 142 -1.20 -9.88 -15.91
C TYR A 142 -2.10 -9.59 -17.12
N GLN A 143 -1.60 -9.82 -18.34
CA GLN A 143 -2.37 -9.51 -19.56
C GLN A 143 -3.60 -10.41 -19.69
N GLU A 144 -3.47 -11.68 -19.33
CA GLU A 144 -4.61 -12.61 -19.30
C GLU A 144 -5.62 -12.19 -18.23
N TYR A 145 -5.16 -11.96 -17.00
CA TYR A 145 -6.00 -11.52 -15.89
C TYR A 145 -6.68 -10.18 -16.18
N LYS A 146 -6.01 -9.22 -16.82
CA LYS A 146 -6.59 -7.95 -17.25
C LYS A 146 -7.79 -8.13 -18.19
N THR A 147 -7.76 -9.17 -19.02
CA THR A 147 -8.80 -9.45 -20.00
C THR A 147 -9.96 -10.24 -19.40
N THR A 148 -9.66 -11.21 -18.52
CA THR A 148 -10.64 -12.16 -17.98
C THR A 148 -11.18 -11.77 -16.61
N LEU A 149 -10.36 -11.08 -15.81
CA LEU A 149 -10.53 -10.86 -14.37
C LEU A 149 -10.80 -12.17 -13.61
N ASP A 150 -10.21 -13.28 -14.08
CA ASP A 150 -10.38 -14.60 -13.48
C ASP A 150 -9.34 -14.85 -12.39
N ASP A 151 -9.82 -14.93 -11.15
CA ASP A 151 -9.01 -15.17 -9.96
C ASP A 151 -8.27 -16.51 -10.00
N SER A 152 -8.71 -17.48 -10.80
CA SER A 152 -8.01 -18.75 -10.95
C SER A 152 -6.56 -18.60 -11.45
N LEU A 153 -6.27 -17.51 -12.16
CA LEU A 153 -4.93 -17.16 -12.65
C LEU A 153 -3.97 -16.72 -11.52
N LEU A 154 -4.48 -16.50 -10.30
CA LEU A 154 -3.72 -15.99 -9.17
C LEU A 154 -3.36 -17.06 -8.11
N VAL A 155 -3.78 -18.32 -8.31
CA VAL A 155 -3.72 -19.39 -7.27
C VAL A 155 -2.31 -19.70 -6.79
N ASP A 156 -1.33 -19.66 -7.70
CA ASP A 156 0.06 -20.00 -7.39
C ASP A 156 0.94 -18.77 -7.14
N LEU A 157 0.35 -17.57 -7.16
CA LEU A 157 1.09 -16.33 -6.93
C LEU A 157 1.38 -16.13 -5.45
N THR A 158 2.59 -15.65 -5.14
CA THR A 158 2.95 -15.23 -3.79
C THR A 158 2.33 -13.88 -3.44
N PRO A 159 2.32 -13.47 -2.15
CA PRO A 159 1.92 -12.11 -1.79
C PRO A 159 2.74 -11.03 -2.52
N PHE A 160 4.02 -11.28 -2.76
CA PHE A 160 4.90 -10.35 -3.45
C PHE A 160 4.57 -10.22 -4.93
N ASP A 161 4.19 -11.32 -5.59
CA ASP A 161 3.74 -11.30 -6.98
C ASP A 161 2.44 -10.50 -7.14
N VAL A 162 1.45 -10.73 -6.28
CA VAL A 162 0.18 -9.97 -6.30
C VAL A 162 0.43 -8.48 -6.01
N PHE A 163 1.36 -8.17 -5.10
CA PHE A 163 1.81 -6.80 -4.85
C PHE A 163 2.43 -6.15 -6.09
N LYS A 164 3.27 -6.87 -6.85
CA LYS A 164 3.82 -6.39 -8.13
C LYS A 164 2.72 -6.12 -9.15
N LEU A 165 1.78 -7.06 -9.33
CA LEU A 165 0.65 -6.91 -10.25
C LEU A 165 -0.22 -5.68 -9.90
N TYR A 166 -0.48 -5.46 -8.61
CA TYR A 166 -1.26 -4.32 -8.14
C TYR A 166 -0.58 -2.98 -8.46
N ASN A 167 0.71 -2.85 -8.17
CA ASN A 167 1.44 -1.60 -8.45
C ASN A 167 1.58 -1.36 -9.96
N TYR A 168 1.79 -2.43 -10.74
CA TYR A 168 1.81 -2.34 -12.20
C TYR A 168 0.45 -1.89 -12.77
N ALA A 169 -0.66 -2.40 -12.24
CA ALA A 169 -2.00 -1.98 -12.64
C ALA A 169 -2.27 -0.50 -12.35
N ASN A 170 -1.86 -0.02 -11.16
CA ASN A 170 -1.99 1.39 -10.78
C ASN A 170 -1.18 2.30 -11.71
N LEU A 171 0.06 1.92 -12.04
CA LEU A 171 0.89 2.68 -12.98
C LEU A 171 0.23 2.84 -14.36
N HIS A 172 -0.46 1.80 -14.83
CA HIS A 172 -1.11 1.77 -16.15
C HIS A 172 -2.57 2.27 -16.16
N ASP A 173 -3.06 2.78 -15.02
CA ASP A 173 -4.45 3.25 -14.88
C ASP A 173 -5.49 2.14 -15.19
N ASP A 174 -5.12 0.89 -14.93
CA ASP A 174 -5.96 -0.30 -15.15
C ASP A 174 -6.88 -0.52 -13.95
N LEU A 175 -7.77 0.44 -13.69
CA LEU A 175 -8.62 0.50 -12.50
C LEU A 175 -9.50 -0.74 -12.30
N ASP A 176 -9.91 -1.41 -13.39
CA ASP A 176 -10.66 -2.65 -13.33
C ASP A 176 -9.85 -3.79 -12.70
N VAL A 177 -8.56 -3.86 -13.03
CA VAL A 177 -7.63 -4.84 -12.45
C VAL A 177 -7.37 -4.53 -10.99
N VAL A 178 -7.11 -3.25 -10.67
CA VAL A 178 -6.95 -2.79 -9.28
C VAL A 178 -8.17 -3.17 -8.44
N TYR A 179 -9.38 -2.89 -8.94
CA TYR A 179 -10.62 -3.23 -8.25
C TYR A 179 -10.84 -4.74 -8.12
N ALA A 180 -10.45 -5.53 -9.12
CA ALA A 180 -10.55 -6.99 -9.09
C ALA A 180 -9.58 -7.63 -8.08
N LEU A 181 -8.40 -7.02 -7.88
CA LEU A 181 -7.39 -7.50 -6.92
C LEU A 181 -7.76 -7.27 -5.45
N TYR A 182 -8.74 -6.40 -5.14
CA TYR A 182 -9.17 -6.21 -3.76
C TYR A 182 -9.88 -7.44 -3.17
N MET A 183 -9.62 -7.68 -1.88
CA MET A 183 -10.31 -8.68 -1.07
C MET A 183 -11.74 -8.23 -0.82
N LYS A 184 -12.71 -9.00 -1.33
CA LYS A 184 -14.15 -8.70 -1.22
C LYS A 184 -14.81 -9.69 -0.26
N GLY A 185 -15.74 -9.20 0.58
CA GLY A 185 -16.45 -10.04 1.54
C GLY A 185 -15.65 -10.32 2.83
N ASN A 186 -16.14 -11.24 3.68
CA ASN A 186 -15.48 -11.65 4.93
C ASN A 186 -15.09 -10.49 5.89
N ASN A 187 -15.97 -9.51 6.08
CA ASN A 187 -15.72 -8.27 6.85
C ASN A 187 -14.70 -7.30 6.24
N HIS A 188 -14.26 -7.50 4.99
CA HIS A 188 -13.46 -6.53 4.26
C HIS A 188 -14.39 -5.57 3.52
N TYR A 189 -14.30 -4.29 3.87
CA TYR A 189 -15.04 -3.24 3.18
C TYR A 189 -14.28 -2.84 1.91
N VAL A 190 -14.96 -2.95 0.78
CA VAL A 190 -14.56 -2.34 -0.49
C VAL A 190 -15.80 -1.61 -1.00
N PRO A 191 -15.71 -0.34 -1.45
CA PRO A 191 -16.84 0.31 -2.11
C PRO A 191 -17.29 -0.51 -3.32
N ASP A 192 -18.54 -0.30 -3.75
CA ASP A 192 -18.99 -0.86 -5.02
C ASP A 192 -18.15 -0.30 -6.19
N ARG A 193 -18.17 -1.02 -7.32
CA ARG A 193 -17.31 -0.70 -8.46
C ARG A 193 -17.56 0.73 -8.97
N ASP A 194 -18.81 1.15 -9.08
CA ASP A 194 -19.10 2.45 -9.68
C ASP A 194 -18.63 3.59 -8.77
N THR A 195 -18.85 3.45 -7.45
CA THR A 195 -18.30 4.36 -6.44
C THR A 195 -16.77 4.43 -6.49
N PHE A 196 -16.09 3.27 -6.54
CA PHE A 196 -14.63 3.21 -6.64
C PHE A 196 -14.11 3.94 -7.89
N MET A 197 -14.73 3.70 -9.04
CA MET A 197 -14.33 4.29 -10.31
C MET A 197 -14.56 5.80 -10.33
N GLU A 198 -15.62 6.29 -9.70
CA GLU A 198 -15.88 7.73 -9.56
C GLU A 198 -14.84 8.39 -8.65
N GLU A 199 -14.55 7.79 -7.50
CA GLU A 199 -13.52 8.28 -6.57
C GLU A 199 -12.14 8.32 -7.24
N ALA A 200 -11.74 7.24 -7.92
CA ALA A 200 -10.45 7.15 -8.62
C ALA A 200 -10.30 8.20 -9.74
N LYS A 201 -11.37 8.48 -10.50
CA LYS A 201 -11.35 9.51 -11.57
C LYS A 201 -11.22 10.93 -11.04
N ASN A 202 -11.77 11.19 -9.85
CA ASN A 202 -11.78 12.51 -9.26
C ASN A 202 -10.45 12.86 -8.57
N ASP A 203 -9.56 11.89 -8.37
CA ASP A 203 -8.23 12.10 -7.80
C ASP A 203 -7.19 12.45 -8.89
N ILE A 204 -7.26 13.68 -9.40
CA ILE A 204 -6.34 14.21 -10.42
C ILE A 204 -4.87 14.20 -9.92
N THR A 205 -4.67 14.30 -8.59
CA THR A 205 -3.34 14.29 -7.96
C THR A 205 -2.74 12.89 -7.84
N ALA A 206 -3.56 11.85 -7.82
CA ALA A 206 -3.09 10.47 -7.64
C ALA A 206 -2.13 10.02 -8.75
N LYS A 207 -2.36 10.40 -10.01
CA LYS A 207 -1.59 9.82 -11.13
C LYS A 207 -0.10 10.15 -11.08
N GLN A 208 0.24 11.42 -10.85
CA GLN A 208 1.64 11.84 -10.73
C GLN A 208 2.31 11.18 -9.51
N GLN A 209 1.59 11.12 -8.39
CA GLN A 209 2.09 10.51 -7.17
C GLN A 209 2.30 8.99 -7.33
N ILE A 210 1.42 8.29 -8.05
CA ILE A 210 1.57 6.87 -8.37
C ILE A 210 2.85 6.64 -9.19
N GLU A 211 3.06 7.44 -10.24
CA GLU A 211 4.25 7.32 -11.09
C GLU A 211 5.55 7.62 -10.32
N GLU A 212 5.56 8.69 -9.52
CA GLU A 212 6.69 9.04 -8.64
C GLU A 212 6.99 7.93 -7.64
N ASN A 213 5.96 7.42 -6.95
CA ASN A 213 6.12 6.33 -5.98
C ASN A 213 6.62 5.06 -6.65
N TYR A 214 6.09 4.70 -7.82
CA TYR A 214 6.53 3.52 -8.56
C TYR A 214 7.99 3.65 -8.99
N ASN A 215 8.40 4.83 -9.48
CA ASN A 215 9.80 5.08 -9.84
C ASN A 215 10.74 4.95 -8.64
N LYS A 216 10.35 5.48 -7.47
CA LYS A 216 11.12 5.24 -6.24
C LYS A 216 11.19 3.75 -5.87
N MET A 217 10.09 3.01 -6.06
CA MET A 217 10.06 1.57 -5.82
C MET A 217 10.97 0.78 -6.78
N LEU A 218 11.18 1.25 -8.02
CA LEU A 218 12.14 0.60 -8.94
C LEU A 218 13.59 0.66 -8.42
N GLU A 219 13.93 1.64 -7.58
CA GLU A 219 15.24 1.81 -6.97
C GLU A 219 15.45 0.89 -5.75
N ILE A 220 14.36 0.32 -5.20
CA ILE A 220 14.41 -0.63 -4.09
C ILE A 220 14.86 -2.00 -4.61
N ASN A 221 15.77 -2.61 -3.88
CA ASN A 221 16.33 -3.93 -4.20
C ASN A 221 15.99 -5.01 -3.17
N SER A 222 15.18 -4.70 -2.16
CA SER A 222 14.87 -5.61 -1.07
C SER A 222 13.45 -5.38 -0.56
N TYR A 223 12.66 -6.45 -0.58
CA TYR A 223 11.31 -6.51 -0.03
C TYR A 223 11.22 -7.66 0.95
N THR A 224 10.48 -7.48 2.04
CA THR A 224 10.26 -8.55 3.02
C THR A 224 8.77 -8.84 3.13
N VAL A 225 8.38 -10.07 2.86
CA VAL A 225 7.02 -10.56 3.12
C VAL A 225 6.99 -11.13 4.53
N VAL A 226 6.21 -10.53 5.41
CA VAL A 226 5.96 -10.99 6.77
C VAL A 226 4.59 -11.66 6.81
N TYR A 227 4.54 -12.96 7.09
CA TYR A 227 3.27 -13.68 7.26
C TYR A 227 2.81 -13.54 8.71
N LEU A 228 1.81 -12.68 8.91
CA LEU A 228 1.24 -12.41 10.24
C LEU A 228 0.37 -13.57 10.70
N HIS A 229 -0.37 -14.18 9.77
CA HIS A 229 -1.21 -15.35 9.96
C HIS A 229 -1.24 -16.20 8.67
N GLU A 230 -1.86 -17.38 8.70
CA GLU A 230 -2.01 -18.24 7.51
C GLU A 230 -2.64 -17.53 6.30
N ASN A 231 -3.50 -16.55 6.56
CA ASN A 231 -4.29 -15.84 5.54
C ASN A 231 -4.00 -14.34 5.49
N GLU A 232 -2.88 -13.89 6.05
CA GLU A 232 -2.56 -12.47 6.13
C GLU A 232 -1.05 -12.26 5.97
N ALA A 233 -0.68 -11.38 5.05
CA ALA A 233 0.70 -11.04 4.76
C ALA A 233 0.89 -9.53 4.67
N LEU A 234 2.08 -9.07 5.06
CA LEU A 234 2.53 -7.70 4.92
C LEU A 234 3.78 -7.69 4.03
N VAL A 235 3.77 -6.93 2.95
CA VAL A 235 4.98 -6.64 2.17
C VAL A 235 5.59 -5.36 2.71
N GLU A 236 6.75 -5.49 3.34
CA GLU A 236 7.52 -4.41 3.92
C GLU A 236 8.63 -3.96 2.96
N TYR A 237 8.76 -2.65 2.77
CA TYR A 237 9.83 -2.04 1.99
C TYR A 237 10.17 -0.64 2.48
N GLN A 238 11.40 -0.21 2.23
CA GLN A 238 11.92 1.07 2.68
C GLN A 238 11.89 2.07 1.53
N LEU A 239 11.09 3.12 1.66
CA LEU A 239 11.21 4.35 0.87
C LEU A 239 11.86 5.41 1.79
N ASP A 240 11.16 6.51 2.04
CA ASP A 240 11.53 7.52 3.03
C ASP A 240 11.31 6.97 4.47
N ASP A 241 10.24 6.18 4.65
CA ASP A 241 9.90 5.45 5.87
C ASP A 241 9.71 3.95 5.55
N LEU A 242 9.63 3.12 6.60
CA LEU A 242 9.24 1.71 6.45
C LEU A 242 7.75 1.65 6.12
N ILE A 243 7.43 1.15 4.93
CA ILE A 243 6.05 1.03 4.43
C ILE A 243 5.60 -0.43 4.55
N GLY A 244 4.40 -0.64 5.10
CA GLY A 244 3.74 -1.94 5.11
C GLY A 244 2.57 -1.97 4.12
N PHE A 245 2.59 -2.93 3.20
CA PHE A 245 1.50 -3.17 2.25
C PHE A 245 0.77 -4.47 2.58
N ARG A 246 -0.52 -4.38 2.90
CA ARG A 246 -1.29 -5.50 3.45
C ARG A 246 -2.06 -6.29 2.40
N LEU A 247 -1.95 -7.62 2.47
CA LEU A 247 -2.71 -8.59 1.68
C LEU A 247 -3.41 -9.61 2.58
N TYR A 248 -4.52 -10.15 2.08
CA TYR A 248 -5.26 -11.25 2.69
C TYR A 248 -5.40 -12.40 1.71
N LYS A 249 -5.41 -13.62 2.22
CA LYS A 249 -5.68 -14.80 1.42
C LYS A 249 -7.17 -15.06 1.35
N ASP A 250 -7.72 -15.14 0.14
CA ASP A 250 -9.04 -15.72 -0.06
C ASP A 250 -8.92 -17.24 0.10
N THR A 251 -9.46 -17.75 1.21
CA THR A 251 -9.38 -19.17 1.56
C THR A 251 -10.26 -20.07 0.69
N GLU A 252 -11.27 -19.52 0.01
CA GLU A 252 -12.15 -20.31 -0.86
C GLU A 252 -11.46 -20.61 -2.19
N LEU A 253 -10.78 -19.62 -2.75
CA LEU A 253 -10.07 -19.72 -4.02
C LEU A 253 -8.58 -20.03 -3.86
N ASN A 254 -8.05 -19.93 -2.63
CA ASN A 254 -6.63 -20.06 -2.29
C ASN A 254 -5.74 -19.04 -3.04
N VAL A 255 -6.23 -17.82 -3.23
CA VAL A 255 -5.53 -16.72 -3.92
C VAL A 255 -5.20 -15.59 -2.95
N TRP A 256 -4.13 -14.84 -3.19
CA TRP A 256 -3.86 -13.61 -2.43
C TRP A 256 -4.59 -12.41 -3.05
N LYS A 257 -5.13 -11.56 -2.19
CA LYS A 257 -5.88 -10.35 -2.54
C LYS A 257 -5.42 -9.16 -1.70
N VAL A 258 -5.56 -7.97 -2.26
CA VAL A 258 -5.09 -6.73 -1.67
C VAL A 258 -6.13 -6.18 -0.69
N SER A 259 -5.69 -5.66 0.46
CA SER A 259 -6.60 -4.93 1.37
C SER A 259 -7.07 -3.63 0.72
N TYR A 260 -8.34 -3.25 0.90
CA TYR A 260 -8.76 -1.89 0.56
C TYR A 260 -7.99 -0.89 1.44
N MET A 261 -7.37 0.12 0.83
CA MET A 261 -6.34 0.96 1.47
C MET A 261 -5.18 0.12 2.04
N PRO A 262 -4.33 -0.45 1.18
CA PRO A 262 -3.36 -1.46 1.58
C PRO A 262 -2.14 -0.92 2.33
N ILE A 263 -1.85 0.38 2.20
CA ILE A 263 -0.70 1.03 2.86
C ILE A 263 -1.04 1.35 4.32
N GLN A 264 -0.15 1.00 5.24
CA GLN A 264 -0.28 1.24 6.69
C GLN A 264 0.90 2.02 7.27
#